data_AF-A0A1C0BXY5-F1
#
_entry.id   AF-A0A1C0BXY5-F1
#
_cell.length_a   1.000
_cell.length_b   1.000
_cell.length_c   1.000
_cell.angle_alpha   90.00
_cell.angle_beta   90.00
_cell.angle_gamma   90.00
#
_symmetry.space_group_name_H-M   'P 1'
#
loop_
_entity.id
_entity.type
_entity.pdbx_description
1 polymer ?
#
loop_
_entity_poly.entity_id
_entity_poly.type
_entity_poly.pdbx_seq_one_letter_code
_entity_poly.pdbx_strand_id
1 'polypeptide(L)'
;MGTYPKSYFNRPVHMDIYFNRQQVQGEAFQAWGAITYAQPLTEQEMRDYELRPSRENLDIRRQMDAQAQVVGKWEDAHHAPEQKRLTWFYPDFGSYVVKEYVTPEQLSIRARGVERQAAAKAHKQEKGKQPIAEQLKAAQREAQEHQGPEAPKKKAPDRGER
;
A
#
# COMPACT_ATOMS: atom_id res chain seq x y z
N MET A 1 18.44 24.06 -15.61
CA MET A 1 18.05 22.77 -15.00
C MET A 1 19.22 21.81 -15.13
N GLY A 2 19.79 21.34 -14.03
CA GLY A 2 20.80 20.28 -14.06
C GLY A 2 20.16 18.93 -14.38
N THR A 3 20.93 17.96 -14.85
CA THR A 3 20.42 16.62 -15.20
C THR A 3 20.24 15.69 -13.99
N TYR A 4 20.69 16.11 -12.80
CA TYR A 4 20.60 15.37 -11.53
C TYR A 4 20.78 16.31 -10.32
N PRO A 5 20.38 15.88 -9.10
CA PRO A 5 20.60 16.63 -7.86
C PRO A 5 22.08 16.90 -7.62
N LYS A 6 22.41 18.16 -7.34
CA LYS A 6 23.79 18.57 -7.02
C LYS A 6 23.81 19.29 -5.68
N SER A 7 24.01 18.52 -4.62
CA SER A 7 24.26 19.06 -3.28
C SER A 7 25.77 19.18 -3.04
N TYR A 8 26.20 20.24 -2.35
CA TYR A 8 27.60 20.40 -1.94
C TYR A 8 28.06 19.25 -1.02
N PHE A 9 27.14 18.79 -0.15
CA PHE A 9 27.38 17.79 0.89
C PHE A 9 27.12 16.35 0.46
N ASN A 10 26.33 16.14 -0.60
CA ASN A 10 26.03 14.82 -1.14
C ASN A 10 26.19 14.81 -2.67
N ARG A 11 27.42 14.58 -3.12
CA ARG A 11 27.75 14.52 -4.55
C ARG A 11 27.62 13.09 -5.06
N PRO A 12 27.32 12.89 -6.36
CA PRO A 12 27.38 11.57 -6.97
C PRO A 12 28.76 10.95 -6.79
N VAL A 13 28.77 9.69 -6.37
CA VAL A 13 29.99 8.86 -6.25
C VAL A 13 30.28 8.18 -7.57
N HIS A 14 29.23 7.74 -8.27
CA HIS A 14 29.33 7.06 -9.55
C HIS A 14 28.16 7.44 -10.45
N MET A 15 28.41 7.50 -11.75
CA MET A 15 27.41 7.86 -12.75
C MET A 15 27.64 7.09 -14.05
N ASP A 16 26.63 6.32 -14.44
CA ASP A 16 26.56 5.66 -15.73
C ASP A 16 25.51 6.37 -16.59
N ILE A 17 25.91 6.83 -17.77
CA ILE A 17 25.02 7.50 -18.72
C ILE A 17 24.83 6.58 -19.92
N TYR A 18 23.58 6.27 -20.23
CA TYR A 18 23.21 5.44 -21.37
C TYR A 18 22.88 6.32 -22.57
N PHE A 19 23.38 5.94 -23.75
CA PHE A 19 23.10 6.65 -25.00
C PHE A 19 21.62 6.58 -25.41
N ASN A 20 20.90 5.54 -24.98
CA ASN A 20 19.47 5.32 -25.21
C ASN A 20 18.80 4.94 -23.89
N ARG A 21 17.47 5.08 -23.79
CA ARG A 21 16.73 4.49 -22.66
C ARG A 21 16.91 2.97 -22.66
N GLN A 22 17.33 2.43 -21.52
CA GLN A 22 17.48 0.99 -21.32
C GLN A 22 16.49 0.51 -20.27
N GLN A 23 15.95 -0.70 -20.47
CA GLN A 23 15.16 -1.37 -19.44
C GLN A 23 16.06 -1.68 -18.24
N VAL A 24 15.67 -1.22 -17.06
CA VAL A 24 16.40 -1.53 -15.83
C VAL A 24 16.04 -2.97 -15.43
N GLN A 25 17.06 -3.80 -15.21
CA GLN A 25 16.87 -5.22 -14.88
C GLN A 25 16.08 -5.36 -13.57
N GLY A 26 15.03 -6.19 -13.60
CA GLY A 26 14.18 -6.42 -12.43
C GLY A 26 13.24 -5.26 -12.08
N GLU A 27 13.16 -4.23 -12.93
CA GLU A 27 12.31 -3.06 -12.73
C GLU A 27 11.26 -2.93 -13.83
N ALA A 28 10.18 -2.20 -13.54
CA ALA A 28 9.09 -1.92 -14.48
C ALA A 28 9.35 -0.68 -15.36
N PHE A 29 10.52 -0.04 -15.27
CA PHE A 29 10.81 1.23 -15.93
C PHE A 29 12.12 1.22 -16.72
N GLN A 30 12.24 2.20 -17.62
CA GLN A 30 13.46 2.45 -18.39
C GLN A 30 14.14 3.73 -17.90
N ALA A 31 15.47 3.72 -17.90
CA ALA A 31 16.29 4.84 -17.45
C ALA A 31 17.30 5.27 -18.53
N TRP A 32 17.72 6.55 -18.46
CA TRP A 32 18.81 7.10 -19.27
C TRP A 32 20.19 6.91 -18.63
N GLY A 33 20.25 6.33 -17.44
CA GLY A 33 21.48 6.15 -16.68
C GLY A 33 21.20 5.72 -15.25
N ALA A 34 22.27 5.49 -14.51
CA ALA A 34 22.25 5.20 -13.08
C ALA A 34 23.18 6.18 -12.36
N ILE A 35 22.76 6.64 -11.18
CA ILE A 35 23.55 7.55 -10.34
C ILE A 35 23.59 6.98 -8.93
N THR A 36 24.79 6.87 -8.37
CA THR A 36 25.01 6.41 -7.00
C THR A 36 25.40 7.59 -6.13
N TYR A 37 24.72 7.74 -5.00
CA TYR A 37 25.06 8.70 -3.95
C TYR A 37 25.53 7.96 -2.72
N ALA A 38 26.45 8.57 -1.96
CA ALA A 38 26.91 8.02 -0.68
C ALA A 38 25.83 8.12 0.40
N GLN A 39 25.00 9.16 0.34
CA GLN A 39 23.89 9.39 1.26
C GLN A 39 22.57 9.35 0.51
N PRO A 40 21.48 8.93 1.17
CA PRO A 40 20.16 8.90 0.54
C PRO A 40 19.75 10.31 0.09
N LEU A 41 19.11 10.36 -1.08
CA LEU A 41 18.46 11.57 -1.55
C LEU A 41 17.16 11.79 -0.79
N THR A 42 16.75 13.04 -0.66
CA THR A 42 15.41 13.36 -0.15
C THR A 42 14.35 12.93 -1.16
N GLU A 43 13.13 12.68 -0.70
CA GLU A 43 12.01 12.38 -1.61
C GLU A 43 11.76 13.50 -2.62
N GLN A 44 11.99 14.76 -2.21
CA GLN A 44 11.81 15.90 -3.08
C GLN A 44 12.84 15.90 -4.21
N GLU A 45 14.12 15.67 -3.91
CA GLU A 45 15.16 15.52 -4.93
C GLU A 45 14.89 14.34 -5.86
N MET A 46 14.37 13.22 -5.33
CA MET A 46 13.98 12.11 -6.20
C MET A 46 12.82 12.49 -7.12
N ARG A 47 11.78 13.16 -6.61
CA ARG A 47 10.62 13.58 -7.41
C ARG A 47 10.97 14.62 -8.47
N ASP A 48 11.71 15.67 -8.08
CA ASP A 48 12.05 16.79 -8.95
C ASP A 48 12.91 16.38 -10.15
N TYR A 49 13.65 15.28 -10.00
CA TYR A 49 14.53 14.72 -11.04
C TYR A 49 14.02 13.37 -11.57
N GLU A 50 12.78 13.00 -11.28
CA GLU A 50 12.14 11.73 -11.69
C GLU A 50 13.00 10.49 -11.41
N LEU A 51 13.82 10.54 -10.36
CA LEU A 51 14.69 9.44 -9.96
C LEU A 51 13.86 8.35 -9.31
N ARG A 52 14.20 7.10 -9.67
CA ARG A 52 13.65 5.92 -9.04
C ARG A 52 14.78 5.17 -8.33
N PRO A 53 14.60 4.79 -7.05
CA PRO A 53 15.58 3.98 -6.36
C PRO A 53 15.65 2.61 -7.03
N SER A 54 16.86 2.09 -7.19
CA SER A 54 17.07 0.73 -7.69
C SER A 54 16.57 -0.29 -6.67
N ARG A 55 16.02 -1.42 -7.11
CA ARG A 55 15.76 -2.60 -6.25
C ARG A 55 16.95 -3.03 -5.39
N GLU A 56 18.17 -2.78 -5.83
CA GLU A 56 19.38 -3.13 -5.08
C GLU A 56 19.75 -2.12 -4.00
N ASN A 57 19.05 -0.98 -3.93
CA ASN A 57 19.21 -0.04 -2.83
C ASN A 57 18.75 -0.68 -1.52
N LEU A 58 19.51 -0.46 -0.45
CA LEU A 58 19.36 -1.19 0.81
C LEU A 58 17.97 -0.98 1.45
N ASP A 59 17.44 0.24 1.35
CA ASP A 59 16.10 0.60 1.81
C ASP A 59 15.02 -0.16 1.04
N ILE A 60 15.14 -0.22 -0.29
CA ILE A 60 14.22 -0.96 -1.16
C ILE A 60 14.30 -2.45 -0.89
N ARG A 61 15.51 -3.02 -0.74
CA ARG A 61 15.68 -4.44 -0.39
C ARG A 61 15.01 -4.78 0.93
N ARG A 62 15.22 -3.97 1.97
CA ARG A 62 14.56 -4.17 3.28
C ARG A 62 13.04 -4.10 3.16
N GLN A 63 12.52 -3.15 2.39
CA GLN A 63 11.09 -3.03 2.15
C GLN A 63 10.55 -4.25 1.40
N MET A 64 11.25 -4.69 0.36
CA MET A 64 10.89 -5.89 -0.40
C MET A 64 10.90 -7.14 0.47
N ASP A 65 11.91 -7.32 1.33
CA ASP A 65 12.01 -8.45 2.24
C ASP A 65 10.84 -8.46 3.23
N ALA A 66 10.48 -7.31 3.79
CA ALA A 66 9.32 -7.18 4.67
C ALA A 66 8.00 -7.53 3.94
N GLN A 67 7.83 -7.02 2.72
CA GLN A 67 6.67 -7.32 1.88
C GLN A 67 6.63 -8.80 1.48
N ALA A 68 7.78 -9.41 1.22
CA ALA A 68 7.90 -10.83 0.91
C ALA A 68 7.43 -11.69 2.07
N GLN A 69 7.76 -11.33 3.31
CA GLN A 69 7.24 -12.06 4.48
C GLN A 69 5.71 -12.01 4.56
N VAL A 70 5.12 -10.83 4.31
CA VAL A 70 3.66 -10.66 4.37
C VAL A 70 2.98 -11.45 3.25
N VAL A 71 3.48 -11.29 2.02
CA VAL A 71 2.92 -11.94 0.83
C VAL A 71 3.12 -13.44 0.89
N GLY A 72 4.31 -13.92 1.26
CA GLY A 72 4.63 -15.34 1.31
C GLY A 72 3.82 -16.13 2.34
N LYS A 73 3.65 -15.57 3.55
CA LYS A 73 2.75 -16.15 4.56
C LYS A 73 1.30 -16.22 4.07
N TRP A 74 0.85 -15.17 3.37
CA TRP A 74 -0.49 -15.15 2.78
C TRP A 74 -0.61 -16.16 1.64
N GLU A 75 0.41 -16.31 0.79
CA GLU A 75 0.44 -17.26 -0.32
C GLU A 75 0.32 -18.70 0.20
N ASP A 76 1.06 -19.05 1.25
CA ASP A 76 0.93 -20.37 1.89
C ASP A 76 -0.45 -20.58 2.51
N ALA A 77 -0.95 -19.61 3.28
CA ALA A 77 -2.26 -19.72 3.92
C ALA A 77 -3.41 -19.88 2.91
N HIS A 78 -3.27 -19.32 1.71
CA HIS A 78 -4.27 -19.40 0.64
C HIS A 78 -3.94 -20.47 -0.42
N HIS A 79 -2.94 -21.33 -0.16
CA HIS A 79 -2.51 -22.41 -1.05
C HIS A 79 -2.29 -21.92 -2.49
N ALA A 80 -1.61 -20.77 -2.62
CA ALA A 80 -1.35 -20.17 -3.92
C ALA A 80 -0.52 -21.13 -4.79
N PRO A 81 -0.94 -21.38 -6.04
CA PRO A 81 -0.19 -22.26 -6.93
C PRO A 81 1.18 -21.65 -7.22
N GLU A 82 2.22 -22.49 -7.24
CA GLU A 82 3.63 -22.06 -7.36
C GLU A 82 3.88 -21.11 -8.54
N GLN A 83 3.19 -21.32 -9.66
CA GLN A 83 3.31 -20.49 -10.87
C GLN A 83 2.85 -19.04 -10.64
N LYS A 84 1.96 -18.80 -9.68
CA LYS A 84 1.43 -17.47 -9.33
C LYS A 84 2.12 -16.85 -8.12
N ARG A 85 2.99 -17.60 -7.44
CA ARG A 85 3.71 -17.10 -6.27
C ARG A 85 4.76 -16.09 -6.68
N LEU A 86 4.82 -15.00 -5.92
CA LEU A 86 5.83 -13.97 -6.05
C LEU A 86 7.04 -14.24 -5.14
N THR A 87 6.87 -15.13 -4.15
CA THR A 87 7.89 -15.44 -3.16
C THR A 87 8.32 -16.90 -3.22
N TRP A 88 9.58 -17.16 -2.87
CA TRP A 88 10.12 -18.46 -2.52
C TRP A 88 10.29 -18.56 -1.01
N PHE A 89 9.91 -19.70 -0.45
CA PHE A 89 10.21 -20.01 0.94
C PHE A 89 11.53 -20.77 1.02
N TYR A 90 12.47 -20.24 1.82
CA TYR A 90 13.76 -20.87 2.10
C TYR A 90 13.71 -21.54 3.47
N PRO A 91 13.58 -22.88 3.56
CA PRO A 91 13.35 -23.59 4.82
C PRO A 91 14.51 -23.52 5.81
N ASP A 92 15.74 -23.42 5.29
CA ASP A 92 16.99 -23.27 6.03
C ASP A 92 17.04 -21.96 6.83
N PHE A 93 16.49 -20.88 6.29
CA PHE A 93 16.43 -19.57 6.94
C PHE A 93 15.06 -19.24 7.53
N GLY A 94 14.03 -20.03 7.21
CA GLY A 94 12.65 -19.81 7.66
C GLY A 94 12.05 -18.51 7.14
N SER A 95 12.49 -18.02 5.98
CA SER A 95 12.12 -16.71 5.44
C SER A 95 11.60 -16.80 4.01
N TYR A 96 10.70 -15.87 3.67
CA TYR A 96 10.25 -15.68 2.29
C TYR A 96 11.13 -14.68 1.57
N VAL A 97 11.55 -15.01 0.36
CA VAL A 97 12.39 -14.15 -0.49
C VAL A 97 11.67 -13.91 -1.81
N VAL A 98 11.82 -12.72 -2.36
CA VAL A 98 11.21 -12.33 -3.64
C VAL A 98 11.88 -13.07 -4.79
N LYS A 99 11.09 -13.59 -5.74
CA LYS A 99 11.65 -14.20 -6.96
C LYS A 99 12.38 -13.16 -7.81
N GLU A 100 13.42 -13.59 -8.52
CA GLU A 100 14.32 -12.69 -9.27
C GLU A 100 13.58 -11.78 -10.28
N TYR A 101 12.56 -12.31 -10.96
CA TYR A 101 11.81 -11.61 -12.00
C TYR A 101 10.67 -10.71 -11.47
N VAL A 102 10.41 -10.72 -10.16
CA VAL A 102 9.33 -9.92 -9.57
C VAL A 102 9.85 -8.51 -9.30
N THR A 103 9.12 -7.52 -9.81
CA THR A 103 9.49 -6.12 -9.59
C THR A 103 9.07 -5.65 -8.19
N PRO A 104 9.79 -4.68 -7.59
CA PRO A 104 9.40 -4.10 -6.31
C PRO A 104 7.96 -3.57 -6.33
N GLU A 105 7.55 -2.99 -7.45
CA GLU A 105 6.20 -2.45 -7.64
C GLU A 105 5.14 -3.55 -7.61
N GLN A 106 5.34 -4.66 -8.34
CA GLN A 106 4.42 -5.80 -8.34
C GLN A 106 4.23 -6.38 -6.93
N LEU A 107 5.34 -6.56 -6.20
CA LEU A 107 5.30 -7.06 -4.83
C LEU A 107 4.56 -6.08 -3.90
N SER A 108 4.82 -4.78 -4.03
CA SER A 108 4.19 -3.75 -3.19
C SER A 108 2.67 -3.69 -3.38
N ILE A 109 2.20 -3.84 -4.63
CA ILE A 109 0.77 -3.90 -4.95
C ILE A 109 0.14 -5.12 -4.27
N ARG A 110 0.82 -6.28 -4.34
CA ARG A 110 0.34 -7.52 -3.72
C ARG A 110 0.28 -7.39 -2.20
N ALA A 111 1.33 -6.88 -1.57
CA ALA A 111 1.41 -6.69 -0.12
C ALA A 111 0.29 -5.77 0.39
N ARG A 112 0.07 -4.62 -0.26
CA ARG A 112 -1.05 -3.71 0.06
C ARG A 112 -2.41 -4.40 -0.08
N GLY A 113 -2.58 -5.24 -1.10
CA GLY A 113 -3.79 -6.03 -1.29
C GLY A 113 -4.04 -7.00 -0.13
N VAL A 114 -3.00 -7.70 0.31
CA VAL A 114 -3.03 -8.63 1.45
C VAL A 114 -3.39 -7.90 2.74
N GLU A 115 -2.73 -6.79 3.03
CA GLU A 115 -2.99 -5.98 4.22
C GLU A 115 -4.43 -5.47 4.28
N ARG A 116 -4.96 -4.97 3.15
CA ARG A 116 -6.37 -4.54 3.06
C ARG A 116 -7.34 -5.68 3.34
N GLN A 117 -7.07 -6.87 2.82
CA GLN A 117 -7.90 -8.04 3.10
C GLN A 117 -7.85 -8.44 4.58
N ALA A 118 -6.67 -8.40 5.20
CA ALA A 118 -6.51 -8.68 6.61
C ALA A 118 -7.27 -7.66 7.47
N ALA A 119 -7.13 -6.37 7.19
CA ALA A 119 -7.85 -5.30 7.87
C ALA A 119 -9.38 -5.44 7.72
N ALA A 120 -9.86 -5.75 6.50
CA ALA A 120 -11.29 -5.96 6.27
C ALA A 120 -11.83 -7.18 7.04
N LYS A 121 -11.06 -8.27 7.11
CA LYS A 121 -11.41 -9.45 7.93
C LYS A 121 -11.45 -9.10 9.42
N ALA A 122 -10.45 -8.37 9.92
CA ALA A 122 -10.39 -7.94 11.33
C ALA A 122 -11.58 -7.06 11.71
N HIS A 123 -11.91 -6.05 10.88
CA HIS A 123 -13.05 -5.16 11.11
C HIS A 123 -14.39 -5.91 11.08
N LYS A 124 -14.55 -6.91 10.20
CA LYS A 124 -15.73 -7.80 10.21
C LYS A 124 -15.81 -8.63 11.49
N GLN A 125 -14.69 -9.16 11.98
CA GLN A 125 -14.66 -9.93 13.23
C GLN A 125 -14.96 -9.05 14.44
N GLU A 126 -14.44 -7.83 14.49
CA GLU A 126 -14.71 -6.87 15.57
C GLU A 126 -16.19 -6.50 15.63
N LYS A 127 -16.80 -6.17 14.49
CA LYS A 127 -18.25 -5.96 14.40
C LYS A 127 -19.03 -7.21 14.81
N GLY A 128 -18.63 -8.39 14.37
CA GLY A 128 -19.28 -9.65 14.77
C GLY A 128 -19.15 -10.00 16.26
N LYS A 129 -18.13 -9.47 16.95
CA LYS A 129 -17.91 -9.64 18.39
C LYS A 129 -18.70 -8.66 19.25
N GLN A 130 -19.14 -7.53 18.69
CA GLN A 130 -20.02 -6.61 19.42
C GLN A 130 -21.37 -7.30 19.65
N PRO A 131 -21.84 -7.40 20.91
CA PRO A 131 -23.13 -8.02 21.19
C PRO A 131 -24.24 -7.27 20.45
N ILE A 132 -25.20 -8.03 19.90
CA ILE A 132 -26.32 -7.50 19.09
C ILE A 132 -27.04 -6.34 19.80
N ALA A 133 -27.09 -6.36 21.13
CA ALA A 133 -27.67 -5.29 21.95
C ALA A 133 -26.93 -3.94 21.78
N GLU A 134 -25.60 -3.93 21.70
CA GLU A 134 -24.83 -2.71 21.48
C GLU A 134 -24.97 -2.20 20.04
N GLN A 135 -25.04 -3.12 19.06
CA GLN A 135 -25.30 -2.77 17.67
C GLN A 135 -26.69 -2.14 17.48
N LEU A 136 -27.73 -2.71 18.11
CA LEU A 136 -29.09 -2.15 18.09
C LEU A 136 -29.13 -0.76 18.75
N LYS A 137 -28.40 -0.57 19.85
CA LYS A 137 -28.34 0.72 20.56
C LYS A 137 -27.59 1.80 19.78
N ALA A 138 -26.51 1.43 19.07
CA ALA A 138 -25.79 2.33 18.17
C ALA A 138 -26.65 2.71 16.95
N ALA A 139 -27.29 1.74 16.30
CA ALA A 139 -28.19 1.98 15.18
C ALA A 139 -29.41 2.83 15.57
N GLN A 140 -29.94 2.63 16.78
CA GLN A 140 -31.05 3.45 17.29
C GLN A 140 -30.63 4.89 17.59
N ARG A 141 -29.40 5.12 18.08
CA ARG A 141 -28.84 6.47 18.24
C ARG A 141 -28.62 7.16 16.90
N GLU A 142 -28.00 6.48 15.94
CA GLU A 142 -27.80 7.03 14.59
C GLU A 142 -29.15 7.36 13.92
N ALA A 143 -30.15 6.49 14.06
CA ALA A 143 -31.49 6.74 13.53
C ALA A 143 -32.20 7.94 14.20
N GLN A 144 -31.98 8.16 15.50
CA GLN A 144 -32.51 9.32 16.23
C GLN A 144 -31.78 10.62 15.85
N GLU A 145 -30.46 10.57 15.64
CA GLU A 145 -29.67 11.73 15.20
C GLU A 145 -29.98 12.12 13.75
N HIS A 146 -30.26 11.14 12.89
CA HIS A 146 -30.76 11.39 11.53
C HIS A 146 -32.26 11.70 11.48
N GLN A 147 -32.99 11.57 12.59
CA GLN A 147 -34.37 12.04 12.70
C GLN A 147 -34.35 13.57 12.84
N GLY A 148 -34.41 14.26 11.71
CA GLY A 148 -34.68 15.71 11.69
C GLY A 148 -35.96 16.05 12.47
N PRO A 149 -36.14 17.32 12.89
CA PRO A 149 -37.24 17.73 13.76
C PRO A 149 -38.59 17.27 13.19
N GLU A 150 -39.42 16.66 14.04
CA GLU A 150 -40.74 16.13 13.68
C GLU A 150 -41.53 17.16 12.86
N ALA A 151 -42.01 16.73 11.69
CA ALA A 151 -42.91 17.55 10.87
C ALA A 151 -44.12 17.99 11.70
N PRO A 152 -44.53 19.27 11.64
CA PRO A 152 -45.56 19.80 12.52
C PRO A 152 -46.89 19.07 12.29
N LYS A 153 -47.44 18.52 13.37
CA LYS A 153 -48.73 17.82 13.41
C LYS A 153 -49.82 18.71 12.79
N LYS A 154 -50.41 18.27 11.67
CA LYS A 154 -51.62 18.90 11.11
C LYS A 154 -52.74 18.78 12.14
N LYS A 155 -53.16 19.91 12.72
CA LYS A 155 -54.42 20.00 13.47
C LYS A 155 -55.58 19.66 12.52
N ALA A 156 -56.44 18.73 12.92
CA ALA A 156 -57.69 18.47 12.22
C ALA A 156 -58.57 19.74 12.28
N PRO A 157 -59.26 20.14 11.19
CA PRO A 157 -60.17 21.26 11.25
C PRO A 157 -61.41 20.86 12.07
N ASP A 158 -61.67 21.71 13.06
CA ASP A 158 -62.82 21.71 13.95
C ASP A 158 -64.12 21.86 13.15
N ARG A 159 -64.97 20.83 13.17
CA ARG A 159 -66.28 20.85 12.49
C ARG A 159 -67.30 21.43 13.47
N GLY A 160 -67.33 22.75 13.54
CA GLY A 160 -68.35 23.51 14.27
C GLY A 160 -69.75 23.22 13.75
N GLU A 161 -70.65 22.93 14.68
CA GLU A 161 -72.10 22.82 14.51
C GLU A 161 -72.71 24.16 14.05
N ARG A 162 -73.41 24.18 12.92
CA ARG A 162 -74.72 24.83 12.77
C ARG A 162 -75.38 24.50 11.44
#